data_AF-A0A0F9I343-F1
#
_entry.id   AF-A0A0F9I343-F1
#
_cell.length_a   1.000
_cell.length_b   1.000
_cell.length_c   1.000
_cell.angle_alpha   90.00
_cell.angle_beta   90.00
_cell.angle_gamma   90.00
#
_symmetry.space_group_name_H-M   'P 1'
#
loop_
_entity.id
_entity.type
_entity.pdbx_description
1 polymer ?
#
loop_
_entity_poly.entity_id
_entity_poly.type
_entity_poly.pdbx_seq_one_letter_code
_entity_poly.pdbx_strand_id
1 'polypeptide(L)'
;MPDPRIFPIESANDAFATVGVVSAIALAANPARADTDFVNDSDTIIYLARGNAAVIGSGIRLNPNGGSYHIGLYNLFLGDVYAIATGANSNMTISEGTKP
;
A
#
# COMPACT_ATOMS: atom_id res chain seq x y z
N MET A 1 33.20 5.22 -3.25
CA MET A 1 32.15 4.79 -4.20
C MET A 1 30.94 4.45 -3.37
N PRO A 2 29.79 5.12 -3.55
CA PRO A 2 28.53 4.68 -2.97
C PRO A 2 28.29 3.21 -3.35
N ASP A 3 27.83 2.37 -2.43
CA ASP A 3 27.56 0.97 -2.74
C ASP A 3 26.44 0.93 -3.81
N PRO A 4 26.69 0.37 -5.01
CA PRO A 4 25.71 0.33 -6.09
C PRO A 4 24.49 -0.54 -5.78
N ARG A 5 24.47 -1.21 -4.61
CA ARG A 5 23.34 -2.02 -4.12
C ARG A 5 22.38 -1.22 -3.22
N ILE A 6 22.72 0.00 -2.84
CA ILE A 6 21.85 0.89 -2.06
C ILE A 6 21.16 1.83 -3.05
N PHE A 7 19.87 1.64 -3.25
CA PHE A 7 19.04 2.54 -4.04
C PHE A 7 18.39 3.56 -3.09
N PRO A 8 18.87 4.82 -3.04
CA PRO A 8 18.26 5.84 -2.21
C PRO A 8 16.86 6.20 -2.75
N ILE A 9 15.91 6.39 -1.84
CA ILE A 9 14.61 6.99 -2.15
C ILE A 9 14.84 8.50 -2.22
N GLU A 10 14.63 9.10 -3.39
CA GLU A 10 14.91 10.53 -3.60
C GLU A 10 13.78 11.43 -3.10
N SER A 11 12.55 10.94 -3.16
CA SER A 11 11.36 11.61 -2.66
C SER A 11 10.30 10.60 -2.29
N ALA A 12 9.43 10.96 -1.33
CA ALA A 12 8.23 10.22 -0.99
C ALA A 12 6.98 11.05 -1.32
N ASN A 13 5.92 10.39 -1.75
CA ASN A 13 4.59 10.93 -1.94
C ASN A 13 3.66 10.34 -0.87
N ASP A 14 3.24 11.18 0.06
CA ASP A 14 2.34 10.81 1.14
C ASP A 14 0.89 11.07 0.73
N ALA A 15 0.06 10.04 0.87
CA ALA A 15 -1.35 10.08 0.51
C ALA A 15 -2.20 9.32 1.54
N PHE A 16 -3.51 9.47 1.42
CA PHE A 16 -4.46 8.63 2.15
C PHE A 16 -5.50 8.08 1.16
N ALA A 17 -5.98 6.88 1.45
CA ALA A 17 -7.08 6.26 0.72
C ALA A 17 -8.21 5.93 1.68
N THR A 18 -9.42 6.39 1.37
CA THR A 18 -10.63 5.98 2.07
C THR A 18 -11.13 4.68 1.46
N VAL A 19 -10.96 3.58 2.19
CA VAL A 19 -11.32 2.23 1.75
C VAL A 19 -12.76 1.92 2.15
N GLY A 20 -13.56 1.49 1.18
CA GLY A 20 -14.94 1.08 1.39
C GLY A 20 -15.09 -0.45 1.49
N VAL A 21 -16.36 -0.88 1.57
CA VAL A 21 -16.77 -2.29 1.54
C VAL A 21 -16.78 -2.90 0.12
N VAL A 22 -16.34 -2.13 -0.87
CA VAL A 22 -16.16 -2.57 -2.25
C VAL A 22 -14.69 -2.40 -2.59
N SER A 23 -14.11 -3.41 -3.24
CA SER A 23 -12.72 -3.35 -3.70
C SER A 23 -12.52 -2.16 -4.64
N ALA A 24 -11.58 -1.30 -4.29
CA ALA A 24 -11.18 -0.14 -5.09
C ALA A 24 -9.66 -0.07 -5.18
N ILE A 25 -9.16 0.67 -6.17
CA ILE A 25 -7.73 0.96 -6.28
C ILE A 25 -7.37 1.91 -5.13
N ALA A 26 -6.52 1.44 -4.23
CA ALA A 26 -5.96 2.27 -3.16
C ALA A 26 -4.71 2.99 -3.61
N LEU A 27 -3.95 2.38 -4.53
CA LEU A 27 -2.75 2.98 -5.09
C LEU A 27 -2.55 2.51 -6.53
N ALA A 28 -2.39 3.48 -7.44
CA ALA A 28 -2.20 3.20 -8.85
C ALA A 28 -0.80 2.63 -9.15
N ALA A 29 -0.69 1.92 -10.26
CA ALA A 29 0.57 1.44 -10.79
C ALA A 29 1.56 2.59 -10.99
N ASN A 30 2.80 2.41 -10.52
CA ASN A 30 3.87 3.36 -10.73
C ASN A 30 5.17 2.62 -11.10
N PRO A 31 5.71 2.82 -12.33
CA PRO A 31 6.96 2.20 -12.74
C PRO A 31 8.19 2.77 -12.01
N ALA A 32 8.07 3.97 -11.44
CA ALA A 32 9.10 4.65 -10.66
C ALA A 32 9.03 4.34 -9.15
N ARG A 33 8.14 3.45 -8.71
CA ARG A 33 8.01 3.08 -7.30
C ARG A 33 9.30 2.40 -6.81
N ALA A 34 9.86 2.92 -5.73
CA ALA A 34 11.03 2.39 -5.04
C ALA A 34 10.62 1.57 -3.81
N ASP A 35 9.66 2.09 -3.04
CA ASP A 35 9.07 1.45 -1.87
C ASP A 35 7.66 2.01 -1.60
N THR A 36 6.90 1.35 -0.73
CA THR A 36 5.59 1.83 -0.30
C THR A 36 5.19 1.26 1.05
N ASP A 37 4.72 2.12 1.94
CA ASP A 37 4.10 1.74 3.20
C ASP A 37 2.61 1.99 3.17
N PHE A 38 1.85 1.00 3.64
CA PHE A 38 0.43 1.10 3.90
C PHE A 38 0.20 0.95 5.39
N VAL A 39 -0.51 1.88 6.03
CA VAL A 39 -0.87 1.77 7.44
C VAL A 39 -2.36 1.98 7.60
N ASN A 40 -3.02 1.01 8.23
CA ASN A 40 -4.42 1.10 8.56
C ASN A 40 -4.63 1.97 9.81
N ASP A 41 -5.12 3.19 9.61
CA ASP A 41 -5.43 4.15 10.69
C ASP A 41 -6.90 4.03 11.16
N SER A 42 -7.66 3.11 10.57
CA SER A 42 -9.07 2.90 10.90
C SER A 42 -9.28 1.86 12.01
N ASP A 43 -10.51 1.79 12.50
CA ASP A 43 -11.00 0.82 13.48
C ASP A 43 -11.49 -0.50 12.85
N THR A 44 -11.43 -0.64 11.52
CA THR A 44 -11.85 -1.86 10.82
C THR A 44 -10.70 -2.57 10.10
N ILE A 45 -10.92 -3.83 9.71
CA ILE A 45 -9.90 -4.63 9.03
C ILE A 45 -9.86 -4.25 7.56
N ILE A 46 -8.66 -3.99 7.03
CA ILE A 46 -8.42 -3.72 5.61
C ILE A 46 -7.68 -4.91 5.00
N TYR A 47 -8.12 -5.35 3.82
CA TYR A 47 -7.46 -6.37 3.01
C TYR A 47 -6.91 -5.72 1.74
N LEU A 48 -5.64 -6.02 1.45
CA LEU A 48 -4.91 -5.56 0.29
C LEU A 48 -4.69 -6.70 -0.72
N ALA A 49 -4.75 -6.35 -1.99
CA ALA A 49 -4.47 -7.24 -3.10
C ALA A 49 -3.62 -6.52 -4.17
N ARG A 50 -2.75 -7.27 -4.85
CA ARG A 50 -1.75 -6.74 -5.79
C ARG A 50 -2.08 -7.20 -7.20
N GLY A 51 -2.53 -6.29 -8.06
CA GLY A 51 -2.86 -6.58 -9.46
C GLY A 51 -4.19 -7.28 -9.68
N ASN A 52 -5.00 -7.46 -8.63
CA ASN A 52 -6.33 -8.06 -8.70
C ASN A 52 -7.26 -7.44 -7.64
N ALA A 53 -8.56 -7.61 -7.82
CA ALA A 53 -9.56 -7.11 -6.87
C ALA A 53 -9.33 -7.70 -5.46
N ALA A 54 -9.40 -6.84 -4.45
CA ALA A 54 -9.27 -7.24 -3.06
C ALA A 54 -10.53 -7.95 -2.57
N VAL A 55 -10.36 -9.05 -1.85
CA VAL A 55 -11.46 -9.87 -1.33
C VAL A 55 -11.28 -10.01 0.17
N ILE A 56 -12.35 -9.77 0.94
CA ILE A 56 -12.34 -9.95 2.39
C ILE A 56 -11.94 -11.39 2.73
N GLY A 57 -10.95 -11.53 3.60
CA GLY A 57 -10.41 -12.84 4.00
C GLY A 57 -9.32 -13.41 3.09
N SER A 58 -8.90 -12.67 2.06
CA SER A 58 -7.82 -13.08 1.14
C SER A 58 -6.76 -11.98 1.00
N GLY A 59 -5.55 -12.36 0.62
CA GLY A 59 -4.43 -11.43 0.40
C GLY A 59 -3.76 -10.99 1.70
N ILE A 60 -3.38 -9.71 1.75
CA ILE A 60 -2.63 -9.13 2.86
C ILE A 60 -3.63 -8.45 3.81
N ARG A 61 -3.69 -8.93 5.06
CA ARG A 61 -4.58 -8.36 6.09
C ARG A 61 -3.85 -7.29 6.90
N LEU A 62 -4.40 -6.08 6.93
CA LEU A 62 -4.04 -5.02 7.85
C LEU A 62 -5.02 -4.98 9.02
N ASN A 63 -4.50 -5.23 10.22
CA ASN A 63 -5.31 -5.09 11.43
C ASN A 63 -5.64 -3.61 11.70
N PRO A 64 -6.78 -3.32 12.34
CA PRO A 64 -7.15 -1.96 12.73
C PRO A 64 -6.14 -1.38 13.73
N ASN A 65 -6.13 -0.04 13.82
CA ASN A 65 -5.30 0.73 14.76
C ASN A 65 -3.79 0.53 14.58
N GLY A 66 -3.29 0.67 13.35
CA GLY A 66 -1.85 0.73 13.06
C GLY A 66 -1.27 -0.53 12.42
N GLY A 67 -2.09 -1.46 11.94
CA GLY A 67 -1.60 -2.57 11.13
C GLY A 67 -0.96 -2.05 9.85
N SER A 68 0.30 -2.43 9.59
CA SER A 68 1.06 -1.92 8.44
C SER A 68 1.54 -3.02 7.50
N TYR A 69 1.76 -2.64 6.24
CA TYR A 69 2.40 -3.47 5.23
C TYR A 69 3.39 -2.64 4.43
N HIS A 70 4.63 -3.13 4.37
CA HIS A 70 5.72 -2.50 3.63
C HIS A 70 6.00 -3.27 2.33
N ILE A 71 6.09 -2.53 1.23
CA ILE A 71 6.62 -2.96 -0.06
C ILE A 71 8.00 -2.33 -0.21
N GLY A 72 9.03 -3.16 -0.27
CA GLY A 72 10.40 -2.72 -0.49
C GLY A 72 11.10 -3.57 -1.55
N LEU A 73 12.43 -3.52 -1.57
CA LEU A 73 13.28 -4.16 -2.59
C LEU A 73 13.04 -5.67 -2.78
N TYR A 74 12.62 -6.40 -1.74
CA TYR A 74 12.42 -7.85 -1.79
C TYR A 74 11.03 -8.29 -2.24
N ASN A 75 10.06 -7.37 -2.25
CA ASN A 75 8.66 -7.64 -2.59
C ASN A 75 8.07 -6.53 -3.47
N LEU A 76 8.93 -5.83 -4.21
CA LEU A 76 8.58 -4.67 -5.01
C LEU A 76 7.47 -5.01 -6.00
N PHE A 77 6.40 -4.23 -5.95
CA PHE A 77 5.25 -4.39 -6.81
C PHE A 77 4.90 -3.05 -7.44
N LEU A 78 4.97 -2.98 -8.76
CA LEU A 78 4.82 -1.73 -9.53
C LEU A 78 3.39 -1.53 -10.07
N GLY A 79 2.51 -2.53 -9.92
CA GLY A 79 1.14 -2.50 -10.45
C GLY A 79 0.14 -1.84 -9.49
N ASP A 80 -1.14 -1.88 -9.86
CA ASP A 80 -2.23 -1.38 -9.03
C ASP A 80 -2.41 -2.19 -7.75
N VAL A 81 -2.50 -1.50 -6.62
CA VAL A 81 -2.83 -2.10 -5.32
C VAL A 81 -4.29 -1.79 -5.02
N TYR A 82 -5.06 -2.85 -4.83
CA TYR A 82 -6.48 -2.78 -4.47
C TYR A 82 -6.64 -2.96 -2.97
N ALA A 83 -7.61 -2.28 -2.38
CA ALA A 83 -7.99 -2.43 -0.99
C ALA A 83 -9.51 -2.62 -0.84
N ILE A 84 -9.89 -3.39 0.17
CA ILE A 84 -11.27 -3.54 0.63
C ILE A 84 -11.27 -3.57 2.16
N ALA A 85 -12.25 -2.92 2.78
CA ALA A 85 -12.40 -2.86 4.22
C ALA A 85 -13.65 -3.64 4.66
N THR A 86 -13.62 -4.17 5.88
CA THR A 86 -14.81 -4.79 6.49
C THR A 86 -15.86 -3.77 6.90
N GLY A 87 -15.49 -2.49 7.04
CA GLY A 87 -16.41 -1.38 7.26
C GLY A 87 -16.20 -0.23 6.25
N ALA A 88 -17.24 0.57 6.05
CA ALA A 88 -17.17 1.73 5.17
C ALA A 88 -16.31 2.85 5.78
N ASN A 89 -15.79 3.74 4.93
CA ASN A 89 -15.02 4.92 5.32
C ASN A 89 -13.76 4.62 6.15
N SER A 90 -13.10 3.50 5.86
CA SER A 90 -11.89 3.08 6.58
C SER A 90 -10.66 3.77 6.00
N ASN A 91 -10.06 4.68 6.74
CA ASN A 91 -8.89 5.41 6.26
C ASN A 91 -7.61 4.57 6.38
N MET A 92 -6.84 4.59 5.30
CA MET A 92 -5.51 4.02 5.23
C MET A 92 -4.54 5.11 4.80
N THR A 93 -3.42 5.24 5.50
CA THR A 93 -2.32 6.13 5.11
C THR A 93 -1.35 5.37 4.22
N ILE A 94 -0.80 6.06 3.24
CA ILE A 94 0.08 5.52 2.21
C ILE A 94 1.29 6.44 2.10
N SER A 95 2.49 5.89 2.14
CA SER A 95 3.73 6.60 1.81
C SER A 95 4.41 5.85 0.69
N GLU A 96 4.59 6.48 -0.47
CA GLU A 96 5.26 5.89 -1.63
C GLU A 96 6.56 6.62 -1.92
N GLY A 97 7.70 5.93 -1.83
CA GLY A 97 8.96 6.46 -2.34
C GLY A 97 9.12 6.20 -3.83
N THR A 98 9.68 7.19 -4.52
CA THR A 98 9.98 7.12 -5.95
C THR A 98 11.48 7.18 -6.21
N LYS A 99 11.92 6.44 -7.22
CA LYS A 99 13.24 6.57 -7.84
C LYS A 99 13.10 7.42 -9.13
N PRO A 100 14.18 8.10 -9.57
CA PRO A 100 14.20 8.85 -10.82
C PRO A 100 14.10 7.96 -12.07
#